data_AF-A0A1B6G3W3-F1
#
_entry.id   AF-A0A1B6G3W3-F1
#
_cell.length_a   1.000
_cell.length_b   1.000
_cell.length_c   1.000
_cell.angle_alpha   90.00
_cell.angle_beta   90.00
_cell.angle_gamma   90.00
#
_symmetry.space_group_name_H-M   'P 1'
#
loop_
_entity.id
_entity.type
_entity.pdbx_description
1 polymer ?
#
loop_
_entity_poly.entity_id
_entity_poly.type
_entity_poly.pdbx_seq_one_letter_code
_entity_poly.pdbx_strand_id
1 'polypeptide(L)'
;MWGSSLTNPSIPPKEELASGGELPYIVWKTLNRMRVEIPKCKTNLKRWSLLPADESILCKFGAVQDTGHLLVCPQLDQHFSMRDLLEANDKAVLVANFWKTEV
;
A
#
# COMPACT_ATOMS: atom_id res chain seq x y z
N MET A 1 -44.94 18.06 18.84
CA MET A 1 -43.71 18.31 19.61
C MET A 1 -42.57 17.58 18.92
N TRP A 2 -41.80 18.26 18.06
CA TRP A 2 -40.53 17.73 17.55
C TRP A 2 -39.46 18.80 17.77
N GLY A 3 -38.50 18.45 18.60
CA GLY A 3 -37.41 19.33 19.01
C GLY A 3 -36.30 18.49 19.61
N SER A 4 -35.77 17.56 18.82
CA SER A 4 -34.53 16.86 19.17
C SER A 4 -33.41 17.56 18.44
N SER A 5 -32.76 18.50 19.16
CA SER A 5 -31.55 19.16 18.73
C SER A 5 -30.47 18.11 18.50
N LEU A 6 -30.12 17.87 17.23
CA LEU A 6 -28.93 17.10 16.87
C LEU A 6 -27.73 17.99 17.17
N THR A 7 -27.13 17.86 18.36
CA THR A 7 -25.81 18.44 18.61
C THR A 7 -24.82 17.65 17.77
N ASN A 8 -24.53 18.16 16.57
CA ASN A 8 -23.47 17.62 15.73
C ASN A 8 -22.15 17.87 16.48
N PRO A 9 -21.46 16.84 17.00
CA PRO A 9 -20.20 17.06 17.67
C PRO A 9 -19.24 17.70 16.65
N SER A 10 -18.75 18.90 16.98
CA SER A 10 -17.67 19.54 16.24
C SER A 10 -16.41 18.69 16.45
N ILE A 11 -16.17 17.75 15.54
CA ILE A 11 -14.93 16.98 15.51
C ILE A 11 -13.88 17.92 14.91
N PRO A 12 -12.89 18.38 15.69
CA PRO A 12 -11.84 19.20 15.13
C PRO A 12 -11.07 18.38 14.08
N PRO A 13 -10.70 18.96 12.93
CA PRO A 13 -9.88 18.27 11.96
C PRO A 13 -8.56 17.90 12.64
N LYS A 14 -8.30 16.60 12.75
CA LYS A 14 -7.08 16.05 13.33
C LYS A 14 -6.14 15.72 12.18
N GLU A 15 -5.19 16.62 11.91
CA GLU A 15 -4.16 16.39 10.90
C GLU A 15 -3.04 15.53 11.50
N GLU A 16 -3.19 14.21 11.37
CA GLU A 16 -2.15 13.25 11.73
C GLU A 16 -1.74 12.44 10.50
N LEU A 17 -0.44 12.22 10.35
CA LEU A 17 0.07 11.29 9.36
C LEU A 17 -0.35 9.87 9.75
N ALA A 18 -0.63 9.04 8.75
CA ALA A 18 -0.84 7.61 8.98
C ALA A 18 0.42 6.99 9.60
N SER A 19 0.23 5.90 10.36
CA SER A 19 1.32 5.16 11.02
C SER A 19 2.51 4.95 10.10
N GLY A 20 3.74 5.15 10.61
CA GLY A 20 4.97 5.11 9.83
C GLY A 20 5.36 6.44 9.19
N GLY A 21 4.70 7.57 9.54
CA GLY A 21 5.01 8.91 9.01
C GLY A 21 6.44 9.39 9.29
N GLU A 22 7.07 8.81 10.30
CA GLU A 22 8.46 9.00 10.70
C GLU A 22 9.48 8.20 9.86
N LEU A 23 9.02 7.24 9.05
CA LEU A 23 9.88 6.43 8.18
C LEU A 23 10.51 7.28 7.06
N PRO A 24 11.64 6.84 6.48
CA PRO A 24 12.21 7.49 5.30
C PRO A 24 11.15 7.65 4.20
N TYR A 25 11.10 8.83 3.58
CA TYR A 25 10.02 9.21 2.65
C TYR A 25 9.69 8.13 1.61
N ILE A 26 10.69 7.50 1.03
CA ILE A 26 10.52 6.44 0.03
C ILE A 26 9.82 5.20 0.61
N VAL A 27 10.20 4.78 1.82
CA VAL A 27 9.57 3.64 2.51
C VAL A 27 8.12 3.98 2.88
N TRP A 28 7.89 5.16 3.47
CA TRP A 28 6.56 5.64 3.82
C TRP A 28 5.63 5.75 2.59
N LYS A 29 6.14 6.25 1.47
CA LYS A 29 5.41 6.36 0.20
C LYS A 29 5.02 4.99 -0.35
N THR A 30 5.96 4.05 -0.40
CA THR A 30 5.69 2.68 -0.87
C THR A 30 4.70 1.97 0.04
N LEU A 31 4.86 2.10 1.36
CA LEU A 31 3.89 1.61 2.36
C LEU A 31 2.48 2.14 2.08
N ASN A 32 2.33 3.45 1.89
CA ASN A 32 1.02 4.05 1.61
C ASN A 32 0.44 3.61 0.26
N ARG A 33 1.28 3.42 -0.76
CA ARG A 33 0.82 2.87 -2.05
C ARG A 33 0.30 1.45 -1.93
N MET A 34 0.92 0.63 -1.08
CA MET A 34 0.44 -0.72 -0.81
C MET A 34 -0.85 -0.72 0.01
N ARG A 35 -1.04 0.24 0.94
CA ARG A 35 -2.28 0.40 1.72
C ARG A 35 -3.52 0.68 0.87
N VAL A 36 -3.36 1.45 -0.21
CA VAL A 36 -4.51 1.94 -0.99
C VAL A 36 -5.06 0.95 -2.02
N GLU A 37 -4.67 -0.33 -1.97
CA GLU A 37 -5.09 -1.46 -2.84
C GLU A 37 -4.92 -1.25 -4.36
N ILE A 38 -4.47 -0.07 -4.79
CA ILE A 38 -4.12 0.30 -6.15
C ILE A 38 -2.63 0.69 -6.22
N PRO A 39 -1.71 -0.23 -5.85
CA PRO A 39 -0.28 0.00 -5.98
C PRO A 39 0.12 0.04 -7.47
N LYS A 40 1.33 0.55 -7.75
CA LYS A 40 1.95 0.49 -9.08
C LYS A 40 2.43 -0.92 -9.46
N CYS A 41 1.67 -1.96 -9.13
CA CYS A 41 1.96 -3.32 -9.59
C CYS A 41 1.81 -3.40 -11.11
N LYS A 42 2.58 -4.29 -11.76
CA LYS A 42 2.61 -4.37 -13.23
C LYS A 42 1.25 -4.67 -13.86
N THR A 43 0.35 -5.40 -13.19
CA THR A 43 -1.01 -5.59 -13.70
C THR A 43 -1.80 -4.29 -13.76
N ASN A 44 -1.69 -3.42 -12.75
CA ASN A 44 -2.30 -2.08 -12.77
C ASN A 44 -1.63 -1.18 -13.82
N LEU A 45 -0.31 -1.22 -13.95
CA LEU A 45 0.40 -0.47 -14.99
C LEU A 45 -0.04 -0.88 -16.40
N LYS A 46 -0.19 -2.19 -16.65
CA LYS A 46 -0.72 -2.70 -17.92
C LYS A 46 -2.15 -2.26 -18.15
N ARG A 47 -3.01 -2.35 -17.13
CA ARG A 47 -4.41 -1.90 -17.19
C ARG A 47 -4.53 -0.43 -17.60
N TRP A 48 -3.58 0.40 -17.20
CA TRP A 48 -3.55 1.83 -17.51
C TRP A 48 -2.67 2.19 -18.71
N SER A 49 -2.17 1.21 -19.47
CA SER A 49 -1.26 1.44 -20.61
C SER A 49 0.01 2.24 -20.24
N LEU A 50 0.47 2.09 -18.99
CA LEU A 50 1.70 2.69 -18.46
C LEU A 50 2.85 1.68 -18.39
N LEU A 51 2.57 0.40 -18.58
CA LEU A 51 3.60 -0.63 -18.73
C LEU A 51 4.11 -0.61 -20.18
N PRO A 52 5.44 -0.50 -20.41
CA PRO A 52 6.01 -0.61 -21.75
C PRO A 52 5.58 -1.90 -22.46
N ALA A 53 5.44 -1.86 -23.79
CA ALA A 53 4.88 -2.98 -24.56
C ALA A 53 5.76 -4.24 -24.54
N ASP A 54 7.06 -4.07 -24.36
CA ASP A 54 8.07 -5.12 -24.22
C ASP A 54 8.18 -5.66 -22.79
N GLU A 55 7.55 -4.99 -21.81
CA GLU A 55 7.58 -5.43 -20.42
C GLU A 55 6.47 -6.42 -20.08
N SER A 56 6.86 -7.45 -19.33
CA SER A 56 5.96 -8.47 -18.81
C SER A 56 5.28 -8.04 -17.52
N ILE A 57 4.04 -8.50 -17.31
CA ILE A 57 3.30 -8.36 -16.04
C ILE A 57 3.84 -9.26 -14.92
N LEU A 58 4.80 -10.12 -15.24
CA LEU A 58 5.40 -11.00 -14.28
C LEU A 58 6.34 -10.21 -13.37
N CYS A 59 6.30 -10.55 -12.09
CA CYS A 59 7.37 -10.28 -11.17
C CYS A 59 8.67 -10.92 -11.69
N LYS A 60 9.82 -10.42 -11.25
CA LYS A 60 11.15 -11.00 -11.52
C LYS A 60 11.28 -12.50 -11.18
N PHE A 61 10.32 -13.06 -10.43
CA PHE A 61 10.28 -14.48 -10.05
C PHE A 61 9.22 -15.29 -10.81
N GLY A 62 8.66 -14.75 -11.88
CA GLY A 62 7.79 -15.47 -12.81
C GLY A 62 6.32 -15.57 -12.42
N ALA A 63 5.93 -15.13 -11.22
CA ALA A 63 4.52 -14.99 -10.83
C ALA A 63 3.94 -13.66 -11.33
N VAL A 64 2.63 -13.59 -11.58
CA VAL A 64 1.95 -12.34 -11.95
C VAL A 64 2.06 -11.33 -10.80
N GLN A 65 2.57 -10.13 -11.09
CA GLN A 65 2.68 -9.07 -10.08
C GLN A 65 1.38 -8.27 -10.01
N ASP A 66 0.42 -8.76 -9.24
CA ASP A 66 -0.79 -8.05 -8.84
C ASP A 66 -0.72 -7.54 -7.38
N THR A 67 -1.75 -6.85 -6.92
CA THR A 67 -1.81 -6.29 -5.55
C THR A 67 -1.65 -7.37 -4.48
N GLY A 68 -2.26 -8.55 -4.68
CA GLY A 68 -2.16 -9.66 -3.73
C GLY A 68 -0.74 -10.22 -3.68
N HIS A 69 -0.12 -10.39 -4.84
CA HIS A 69 1.25 -10.89 -4.97
C HIS A 69 2.27 -10.03 -4.21
N LEU A 70 2.07 -8.71 -4.11
CA LEU A 70 2.99 -7.85 -3.35
C LEU A 70 3.13 -8.26 -1.87
N LEU A 71 2.12 -8.93 -1.30
CA LEU A 71 2.11 -9.37 0.09
C LEU A 71 2.61 -10.80 0.30
N VAL A 72 2.64 -11.61 -0.77
CA VAL A 72 2.93 -13.05 -0.71
C VAL A 72 3.94 -13.49 -1.76
N CYS A 73 4.74 -12.57 -2.28
CA CYS A 73 5.76 -12.87 -3.26
C CYS A 73 6.73 -13.93 -2.70
N PRO A 74 7.07 -15.02 -3.44
CA PRO A 74 7.88 -16.12 -2.91
C PRO A 74 9.27 -15.76 -2.38
N GLN A 75 9.73 -14.54 -2.61
CA GLN A 75 11.05 -14.05 -2.20
C GLN A 75 10.96 -13.12 -1.00
N LEU A 76 9.75 -12.89 -0.53
CA LEU A 76 9.50 -12.44 0.80
C LEU A 76 9.57 -13.68 1.69
N ASP A 77 10.54 -13.72 2.61
CA ASP A 77 10.72 -14.84 3.56
C ASP A 77 9.51 -15.06 4.50
N GLN A 78 8.53 -14.15 4.45
CA GLN A 78 7.33 -14.19 5.25
C GLN A 78 6.12 -13.65 4.47
N HIS A 79 4.94 -14.12 4.83
CA HIS A 79 3.69 -13.55 4.33
C HIS A 79 3.34 -12.29 5.10
N PHE A 80 2.86 -11.29 4.37
CA PHE A 80 2.41 -10.02 4.92
C PHE A 80 0.89 -9.90 4.79
N SER A 81 0.27 -9.22 5.73
CA SER A 81 -1.16 -8.92 5.70
C SER A 81 -1.39 -7.43 5.50
N MET A 82 -2.60 -7.07 5.08
CA MET A 82 -3.04 -5.67 5.07
C MET A 82 -2.99 -5.05 6.48
N ARG A 83 -3.18 -5.85 7.54
CA ARG A 83 -3.06 -5.36 8.92
C ARG A 83 -1.64 -4.89 9.22
N ASP A 84 -0.63 -5.66 8.79
CA ASP A 84 0.77 -5.26 8.97
C ASP A 84 1.03 -3.91 8.32
N LEU A 85 0.54 -3.72 7.08
CA LEU A 85 0.65 -2.45 6.38
C LEU A 85 -0.02 -1.30 7.14
N LEU A 86 -1.23 -1.49 7.67
CA LEU A 86 -1.96 -0.46 8.42
C LEU A 86 -1.23 -0.06 9.71
N GLU A 87 -0.65 -1.04 10.42
CA GLU A 87 0.09 -0.80 11.66
C GLU A 87 1.48 -0.18 11.42
N ALA A 88 1.99 -0.23 10.19
CA ALA A 88 3.37 0.16 9.85
C ALA A 88 4.41 -0.56 10.73
N ASN A 89 4.13 -1.80 11.10
CA ASN A 89 5.03 -2.60 11.92
C ASN A 89 6.29 -3.01 11.13
N ASP A 90 7.24 -3.67 11.79
CA ASP A 90 8.53 -4.05 11.18
C ASP A 90 8.35 -4.89 9.89
N LYS A 91 7.32 -5.73 9.85
CA LYS A 91 6.98 -6.50 8.64
C LYS A 91 6.59 -5.57 7.49
N ALA A 92 5.76 -4.58 7.75
CA ALA A 92 5.37 -3.58 6.77
C ALA A 92 6.57 -2.78 6.25
N VAL A 93 7.52 -2.44 7.12
CA VAL A 93 8.77 -1.76 6.75
C VAL A 93 9.63 -2.66 5.87
N LEU A 94 9.71 -3.96 6.16
CA LEU A 94 10.46 -4.92 5.34
C LEU A 94 9.89 -5.04 3.92
N VAL A 95 8.57 -5.24 3.80
CA VAL A 95 7.93 -5.37 2.48
C VAL A 95 7.97 -4.05 1.69
N ALA A 96 7.81 -2.89 2.36
CA ALA A 96 7.95 -1.60 1.72
C ALA A 96 9.39 -1.36 1.22
N ASN A 97 10.41 -1.78 1.99
CA ASN A 97 11.80 -1.70 1.55
C ASN A 97 12.09 -2.60 0.35
N PHE A 98 11.48 -3.78 0.31
CA PHE A 98 11.64 -4.72 -0.81
C PHE A 98 11.07 -4.14 -2.11
N TRP A 99 9.90 -3.50 -2.05
CA TRP A 99 9.20 -2.98 -3.24
C TRP A 99 9.51 -1.52 -3.59
N LYS A 100 10.35 -0.81 -2.83
CA LYS A 100 10.52 0.65 -2.95
C LYS A 100 10.93 1.20 -4.33
N THR A 101 11.48 0.35 -5.19
CA THR A 101 11.88 0.72 -6.56
C THR A 101 10.81 0.38 -7.60
N GLU A 102 9.84 -0.45 -7.26
CA GLU A 102 8.82 -0.98 -8.17
C GLU A 102 7.41 -0.43 -7.86
N VAL A 103 7.11 -0.13 -6.58
CA VAL A 103 5.80 0.30 -6.08
C VAL A 103 5.84 1.73 -5.56
#